data_AF-A0A950ZSX7-F1
#
_entry.id   AF-A0A950ZSX7-F1
#
_cell.length_a   1.000
_cell.length_b   1.000
_cell.length_c   1.000
_cell.angle_alpha   90.00
_cell.angle_beta   90.00
_cell.angle_gamma   90.00
#
_symmetry.space_group_name_H-M   'P 1'
#
loop_
_entity.id
_entity.type
_entity.pdbx_description
1 polymer ?
#
loop_
_entity_poly.entity_id
_entity_poly.type
_entity_poly.pdbx_seq_one_letter_code
_entity_poly.pdbx_strand_id
1 'polypeptide(L)'
;MDRGASGRRRATEHGIGAPPPLKPGAATRWVPLACIALAIFAVQALFTTGGTFRFGAGDDYYDQLGEAFLGGQLYLPTQPTPQLLALADPYDPTANASLALHDASLYRGHYYLYFGPFPGVVHAAVRVLTQRSVPDGPVQMASASLATVCFWLIVERFRRKHALRVQAWVTLLLTIGFGVGGSMLYLVARPAIYHEAVLVAMACTFAALAALSSAWSEGVLGARAVLVCGVLVGCAIAARVTYLAYAVAMGVCVLAWAALGRACWRTALGRFAAFAAPLIVIVGLLLLYNWARFGSIFETGLSYQLAGPSLSGGVNPMTCGGNLGSFFQLYLASFPRLQLHYPWVPFASGPSPVWPVWFPREWMVPAAGEITIEPPLVSPFLLAPVSLLGLTAPLAFLWGVSLGRSLLLAAIPTLGGA
;
A
#
# COMPACT_ATOMS: atom_id res chain seq x y z
N MET A 1 -63.64 20.88 74.48
CA MET A 1 -63.21 21.04 73.08
C MET A 1 -62.49 19.77 72.70
N ASP A 2 -63.21 18.91 71.97
CA ASP A 2 -62.94 17.48 71.82
C ASP A 2 -62.69 17.16 70.33
N ARG A 3 -61.68 16.32 70.08
CA ARG A 3 -61.41 15.39 68.95
C ARG A 3 -61.86 15.70 67.50
N GLY A 4 -60.92 15.47 66.56
CA GLY A 4 -61.13 14.44 65.53
C GLY A 4 -60.73 14.75 64.07
N ALA A 5 -60.17 13.72 63.42
CA ALA A 5 -60.07 13.46 61.97
C ALA A 5 -59.02 14.23 61.14
N SER A 6 -58.38 13.67 60.12
CA SER A 6 -58.02 12.30 59.72
C SER A 6 -57.11 12.48 58.50
N GLY A 7 -55.99 11.76 58.45
CA GLY A 7 -55.07 11.81 57.31
C GLY A 7 -55.71 11.22 56.05
N ARG A 8 -55.85 12.03 55.00
CA ARG A 8 -56.11 11.54 53.64
C ARG A 8 -54.78 11.33 52.92
N ARG A 9 -54.43 10.05 52.73
CA ARG A 9 -53.45 9.60 51.72
C ARG A 9 -53.95 10.04 50.33
N ARG A 10 -53.15 10.80 49.59
CA ARG A 10 -53.19 10.79 48.12
C ARG A 10 -51.99 9.99 47.64
N ALA A 11 -52.29 8.88 47.00
CA ALA A 11 -51.33 8.03 46.33
C ALA A 11 -50.57 8.84 45.28
N THR A 12 -49.24 8.90 45.42
CA THR A 12 -48.34 9.23 44.32
C THR A 12 -48.23 8.01 43.43
N GLU A 13 -48.73 8.12 42.21
CA GLU A 13 -48.54 7.13 41.15
C GLU A 13 -47.03 6.92 40.96
N HIS A 14 -46.55 5.74 41.34
CA HIS A 14 -45.25 5.24 40.91
C HIS A 14 -45.33 4.94 39.41
N GLY A 15 -45.07 5.96 38.59
CA GLY A 15 -44.66 5.76 37.21
C GLY A 15 -43.37 4.95 37.23
N ILE A 16 -43.46 3.68 36.85
CA ILE A 16 -42.31 2.82 36.57
C ILE A 16 -41.61 3.43 35.36
N GLY A 17 -40.67 4.34 35.62
CA GLY A 17 -39.79 4.87 34.60
C GLY A 17 -39.03 3.70 33.98
N ALA A 18 -39.20 3.51 32.66
CA ALA A 18 -38.46 2.51 31.92
C ALA A 18 -36.96 2.66 32.24
N PRO A 19 -36.25 1.56 32.58
CA PRO A 19 -34.83 1.66 32.88
C PRO A 19 -34.11 2.30 31.68
N PRO A 20 -33.16 3.21 31.93
CA PRO A 20 -32.42 3.85 30.84
C PRO A 20 -31.80 2.75 29.96
N PRO A 21 -31.83 2.90 28.63
CA PRO A 21 -31.31 1.87 27.74
C PRO A 21 -29.85 1.59 28.12
N LEU A 22 -29.58 0.33 28.47
CA LEU A 22 -28.26 -0.15 28.82
C LEU A 22 -27.31 0.23 27.68
N LYS A 23 -26.40 1.17 27.95
CA LYS A 23 -25.34 1.52 26.99
C LYS A 23 -24.58 0.23 26.72
N PRO A 24 -24.52 -0.26 25.46
CA PRO A 24 -23.85 -1.52 25.17
C PRO A 24 -22.42 -1.45 25.67
N GLY A 25 -22.04 -2.43 26.49
CA GLY A 25 -20.70 -2.56 27.06
C GLY A 25 -19.65 -2.59 25.95
N ALA A 26 -18.40 -2.22 26.29
CA ALA A 26 -17.31 -2.16 25.32
C ALA A 26 -17.22 -3.46 24.48
N ALA A 27 -17.38 -4.63 25.10
CA ALA A 27 -17.37 -5.93 24.44
C ALA A 27 -18.45 -6.08 23.34
N THR A 28 -19.69 -5.63 23.58
CA THR A 28 -20.81 -5.75 22.62
C THR A 28 -20.61 -4.91 21.36
N ARG A 29 -19.75 -3.88 21.41
CA ARG A 29 -19.43 -3.01 20.27
C ARG A 29 -18.39 -3.60 19.32
N TRP A 30 -17.56 -4.53 19.78
CA TRP A 30 -16.46 -5.11 19.01
C TRP A 30 -16.83 -6.42 18.31
N VAL A 31 -17.84 -7.15 18.79
CA VAL A 31 -18.27 -8.43 18.21
C VAL A 31 -18.60 -8.33 16.71
N PRO A 32 -19.38 -7.34 16.22
CA PRO A 32 -19.67 -7.26 14.79
C PRO A 32 -18.42 -7.02 13.95
N LEU A 33 -17.51 -6.16 14.42
CA LEU A 33 -16.25 -5.86 13.75
C LEU A 33 -15.33 -7.09 13.67
N ALA A 34 -15.27 -7.85 14.76
CA ALA A 34 -14.52 -9.11 14.79
C ALA A 34 -15.11 -10.14 13.81
N CYS A 35 -16.43 -10.29 13.76
CA CYS A 35 -17.10 -11.17 12.81
C CYS A 35 -16.84 -10.78 11.35
N ILE A 36 -16.83 -9.48 11.05
CA ILE A 36 -16.53 -8.96 9.72
C ILE A 36 -15.07 -9.20 9.35
N ALA A 37 -14.14 -8.90 10.25
CA ALA A 37 -12.72 -9.14 10.02
C ALA A 37 -12.47 -10.64 9.76
N LEU A 38 -13.13 -11.51 10.53
CA LEU A 38 -13.08 -12.96 10.34
C LEU A 38 -13.69 -13.37 8.99
N ALA A 39 -14.81 -12.77 8.57
CA ALA A 39 -15.42 -13.06 7.27
C ALA A 39 -14.51 -12.63 6.10
N ILE A 40 -13.91 -11.44 6.17
CA ILE A 40 -12.93 -10.98 5.16
C ILE A 40 -11.74 -11.95 5.12
N PHE A 41 -11.20 -12.30 6.27
CA PHE A 41 -10.10 -13.27 6.38
C PHE A 41 -10.48 -14.63 5.78
N ALA A 42 -11.68 -15.14 6.06
CA ALA A 42 -12.16 -16.40 5.52
C ALA A 42 -12.30 -16.36 3.99
N VAL A 43 -12.80 -15.25 3.43
CA VAL A 43 -12.86 -15.06 1.97
C VAL A 43 -11.46 -14.98 1.36
N GLN A 44 -10.53 -14.23 1.97
CA GLN A 44 -9.15 -14.18 1.51
C GLN A 44 -8.50 -15.57 1.54
N ALA A 45 -8.70 -16.34 2.61
CA ALA A 45 -8.21 -17.71 2.73
C ALA A 45 -8.81 -18.64 1.66
N LEU A 46 -10.11 -18.51 1.39
CA LEU A 46 -10.80 -19.26 0.33
C LEU A 46 -10.12 -19.02 -1.02
N PHE A 47 -9.89 -17.77 -1.39
CA PHE A 47 -9.26 -17.40 -2.67
C PHE A 47 -7.78 -17.82 -2.72
N THR A 48 -7.02 -17.59 -1.64
CA THR A 48 -5.59 -17.93 -1.57
C THR A 48 -5.36 -19.44 -1.69
N THR A 49 -6.29 -20.26 -1.21
CA THR A 49 -6.15 -21.73 -1.17
C THR A 49 -6.97 -22.46 -2.23
N GLY A 50 -7.61 -21.73 -3.15
CA GLY A 50 -8.53 -22.30 -4.15
C GLY A 50 -9.70 -23.07 -3.51
N GLY A 51 -10.10 -22.70 -2.30
CA GLY A 51 -11.18 -23.35 -1.54
C GLY A 51 -10.75 -24.49 -0.62
N THR A 52 -9.48 -24.89 -0.62
CA THR A 52 -9.01 -26.07 0.14
C THR A 52 -8.67 -25.76 1.61
N PHE A 53 -8.48 -24.49 1.96
CA PHE A 53 -7.94 -24.03 3.25
C PHE A 53 -6.58 -24.66 3.61
N ARG A 54 -5.86 -25.15 2.61
CA ARG A 54 -4.49 -25.66 2.72
C ARG A 54 -3.60 -24.80 1.82
N PHE A 55 -2.59 -24.19 2.41
CA PHE A 55 -1.60 -23.44 1.64
C PHE A 55 -0.67 -24.44 0.96
N GLY A 56 -0.65 -24.42 -0.37
CA GLY A 56 0.28 -25.20 -1.18
C GLY A 56 1.64 -24.53 -1.26
N ALA A 57 2.65 -25.30 -1.66
CA ALA A 57 3.96 -24.77 -2.05
C ALA A 57 3.83 -24.09 -3.43
N GLY A 58 4.38 -22.88 -3.55
CA GLY A 58 4.49 -22.15 -4.82
C GLY A 58 5.92 -22.22 -5.36
N ASP A 59 6.34 -21.19 -6.08
CA ASP A 59 7.77 -20.98 -6.39
C ASP A 59 8.58 -20.61 -5.14
N ASP A 60 7.89 -20.06 -4.13
CA ASP A 60 8.38 -19.76 -2.77
C ASP A 60 9.71 -18.97 -2.78
N TYR A 61 9.84 -18.02 -3.71
CA TYR A 61 11.08 -17.27 -3.93
C TYR A 61 11.50 -16.43 -2.73
N TYR A 62 10.55 -15.88 -1.96
CA TYR A 62 10.89 -15.12 -0.76
C TYR A 62 11.20 -16.01 0.44
N ASP A 63 10.61 -17.20 0.51
CA ASP A 63 11.00 -18.21 1.48
C ASP A 63 12.44 -18.71 1.22
N GLN A 64 12.78 -18.96 -0.05
CA GLN A 64 14.14 -19.24 -0.51
C GLN A 64 15.11 -18.10 -0.21
N LEU A 65 14.71 -16.84 -0.45
CA LEU A 65 15.52 -15.68 -0.11
C LEU A 65 15.68 -15.53 1.43
N GLY A 66 14.64 -15.85 2.19
CA GLY A 66 14.70 -15.87 3.65
C GLY A 66 15.70 -16.91 4.17
N GLU A 67 15.69 -18.11 3.59
CA GLU A 67 16.69 -19.15 3.87
C GLU A 67 18.11 -18.68 3.52
N ALA A 68 18.27 -18.07 2.34
CA ALA A 68 19.53 -17.49 1.90
C ALA A 68 20.08 -16.47 2.92
N PHE A 69 19.23 -15.55 3.41
CA PHE A 69 19.63 -14.56 4.42
C PHE A 69 20.07 -15.21 5.74
N LEU A 70 19.38 -16.25 6.19
CA LEU A 70 19.78 -17.00 7.38
C LEU A 70 21.11 -17.75 7.19
N GLY A 71 21.40 -18.18 5.96
CA GLY A 71 22.68 -18.77 5.56
C GLY A 71 23.79 -17.77 5.25
N GLY A 72 23.54 -16.46 5.33
CA GLY A 72 24.53 -15.41 5.04
C GLY A 72 24.81 -15.19 3.55
N GLN A 73 23.93 -15.64 2.66
CA GLN A 73 24.02 -15.46 1.20
C GLN A 73 22.93 -14.51 0.70
N LEU A 74 23.16 -13.88 -0.46
CA LEU A 74 22.25 -12.89 -1.07
C LEU A 74 21.63 -13.36 -2.41
N TYR A 75 21.91 -14.60 -2.78
CA TYR A 75 21.35 -15.29 -3.96
C TYR A 75 20.46 -16.45 -3.53
N LEU A 76 19.55 -16.86 -4.41
CA LEU A 76 18.64 -17.97 -4.15
C LEU A 76 19.42 -19.29 -3.98
N PRO A 77 19.00 -20.19 -3.08
CA PRO A 77 19.60 -21.52 -2.96
C PRO A 77 19.50 -22.34 -4.25
N THR A 78 18.41 -22.15 -5.02
CA THR A 78 18.21 -22.76 -6.33
C THR A 78 19.34 -22.39 -7.30
N GLN A 79 19.96 -23.40 -7.92
CA GLN A 79 21.09 -23.22 -8.83
C GLN A 79 20.65 -23.13 -10.29
N PRO A 80 21.30 -22.29 -11.13
CA PRO A 80 21.15 -22.33 -12.57
C PRO A 80 21.56 -23.69 -13.14
N THR A 81 20.86 -24.16 -14.17
CA THR A 81 21.22 -25.40 -14.84
C THR A 81 22.52 -25.23 -15.63
N PRO A 82 23.39 -26.26 -15.71
CA PRO A 82 24.60 -26.18 -16.53
C PRO A 82 24.30 -25.86 -18.00
N GLN A 83 23.15 -26.32 -18.52
CA GLN A 83 22.68 -26.03 -19.87
C GLN A 83 22.41 -24.54 -20.08
N LEU A 84 21.77 -23.87 -19.11
CA LEU A 84 21.55 -22.42 -19.17
C LEU A 84 22.88 -21.66 -19.20
N LEU A 85 23.83 -22.05 -18.34
CA LEU A 85 25.14 -21.40 -18.26
C LEU A 85 26.02 -21.65 -19.50
N ALA A 86 25.73 -22.71 -20.26
CA ALA A 86 26.44 -23.06 -21.50
C ALA A 86 25.86 -22.37 -22.74
N LEU A 87 24.73 -21.67 -22.64
CA LEU A 87 24.19 -20.90 -23.76
C LEU A 87 25.16 -19.78 -24.17
N ALA A 88 25.22 -19.51 -25.48
CA ALA A 88 26.02 -18.40 -26.01
C ALA A 88 25.55 -17.04 -25.47
N ASP A 89 24.23 -16.89 -25.33
CA ASP A 89 23.59 -15.80 -24.61
C ASP A 89 22.49 -16.37 -23.69
N PRO A 90 22.72 -16.44 -22.36
CA PRO A 90 21.72 -16.94 -21.43
C PRO A 90 20.51 -15.99 -21.25
N TYR A 91 20.60 -14.75 -21.75
CA TYR A 91 19.52 -13.76 -21.65
C TYR A 91 18.62 -13.71 -22.90
N ASP A 92 18.89 -14.51 -23.93
CA ASP A 92 17.97 -14.66 -25.07
C ASP A 92 16.70 -15.39 -24.60
N PRO A 93 15.52 -14.74 -24.59
CA PRO A 93 14.28 -15.32 -24.09
C PRO A 93 13.79 -16.52 -24.92
N THR A 94 14.25 -16.64 -26.17
CA THR A 94 13.91 -17.80 -27.03
C THR A 94 14.79 -18.99 -26.67
N ALA A 95 16.09 -18.76 -26.49
CA ALA A 95 17.05 -19.81 -26.17
C ALA A 95 16.91 -20.31 -24.72
N ASN A 96 16.53 -19.44 -23.79
CA ASN A 96 16.45 -19.76 -22.37
C ASN A 96 15.06 -20.22 -21.90
N ALA A 97 14.03 -20.20 -22.75
CA ALA A 97 12.62 -20.36 -22.36
C ALA A 97 12.30 -21.60 -21.49
N SER A 98 12.98 -22.72 -21.72
CA SER A 98 12.79 -23.98 -20.98
C SER A 98 13.83 -24.22 -19.87
N LEU A 99 14.80 -23.32 -19.74
CA LEU A 99 15.97 -23.48 -18.86
C LEU A 99 16.01 -22.41 -17.75
N ALA A 100 15.47 -21.22 -18.02
CA ALA A 100 15.48 -20.08 -17.14
C ALA A 100 14.50 -20.26 -15.97
N LEU A 101 14.94 -19.83 -14.79
CA LEU A 101 14.05 -19.64 -13.67
C LEU A 101 13.22 -18.36 -13.90
N HIS A 102 11.90 -18.49 -13.91
CA HIS A 102 10.99 -17.38 -14.22
C HIS A 102 11.18 -16.21 -13.23
N ASP A 103 11.19 -14.97 -13.72
CA ASP A 103 11.38 -13.75 -12.92
C ASP A 103 12.69 -13.67 -12.10
N ALA A 104 13.65 -14.57 -12.35
CA ALA A 104 14.97 -14.51 -11.73
C ALA A 104 15.96 -13.68 -12.55
N SER A 105 16.94 -13.12 -11.86
CA SER A 105 18.11 -12.45 -12.43
C SER A 105 19.31 -13.39 -12.38
N LEU A 106 19.99 -13.61 -13.50
CA LEU A 106 21.20 -14.44 -13.55
C LEU A 106 22.45 -13.54 -13.51
N TYR A 107 23.27 -13.67 -12.46
CA TYR A 107 24.52 -12.93 -12.35
C TYR A 107 25.62 -13.80 -11.75
N ARG A 108 26.80 -13.82 -12.40
CA ARG A 108 27.97 -14.62 -11.96
C ARG A 108 27.65 -16.07 -11.57
N GLY A 109 26.76 -16.72 -12.32
CA GLY A 109 26.39 -18.14 -12.09
C GLY A 109 25.39 -18.38 -10.96
N HIS A 110 24.76 -17.33 -10.40
CA HIS A 110 23.75 -17.46 -9.36
C HIS A 110 22.45 -16.75 -9.73
N TYR A 111 21.33 -17.22 -9.16
CA TYR A 111 20.04 -16.56 -9.27
C TYR A 111 19.81 -15.54 -8.17
N TYR A 112 19.34 -14.36 -8.55
CA TYR A 112 18.97 -13.26 -7.67
C TYR A 112 17.53 -12.83 -7.95
N LEU A 113 16.92 -12.13 -6.99
CA LEU A 113 15.63 -11.47 -7.21
C LEU A 113 15.84 -9.99 -7.49
N TYR A 114 15.23 -9.48 -8.57
CA TYR A 114 15.23 -8.04 -8.88
C TYR A 114 14.22 -7.25 -8.05
N PHE A 115 13.25 -7.93 -7.43
CA PHE A 115 12.34 -7.34 -6.46
C PHE A 115 13.04 -7.01 -5.14
N GLY A 116 12.40 -6.18 -4.32
CA GLY A 116 12.96 -5.72 -3.06
C GLY A 116 13.12 -6.87 -2.04
N PRO A 117 14.16 -6.84 -1.20
CA PRO A 117 14.48 -7.95 -0.28
C PRO A 117 13.55 -8.07 0.94
N PHE A 118 12.73 -7.06 1.25
CA PHE A 118 12.01 -7.02 2.53
C PHE A 118 11.05 -8.20 2.77
N PRO A 119 10.29 -8.73 1.79
CA PRO A 119 9.50 -9.94 2.00
C PRO A 119 10.38 -11.13 2.39
N GLY A 120 11.58 -11.28 1.81
CA GLY A 120 12.56 -12.29 2.25
C GLY A 120 13.00 -12.11 3.71
N VAL A 121 13.11 -10.87 4.20
CA VAL A 121 13.36 -10.60 5.63
C VAL A 121 12.17 -11.03 6.50
N VAL A 122 10.94 -10.84 6.03
CA VAL A 122 9.72 -11.32 6.72
C VAL A 122 9.73 -12.85 6.81
N HIS A 123 10.03 -13.54 5.72
CA HIS A 123 10.17 -15.00 5.69
C HIS A 123 11.29 -15.49 6.60
N ALA A 124 12.46 -14.86 6.57
CA ALA A 124 13.56 -15.17 7.50
C ALA A 124 13.12 -15.03 8.96
N ALA A 125 12.41 -13.96 9.30
CA ALA A 125 11.90 -13.75 10.65
C ALA A 125 10.88 -14.83 11.05
N VAL A 126 9.97 -15.21 10.16
CA VAL A 126 9.00 -16.27 10.43
C VAL A 126 9.71 -17.61 10.61
N ARG A 127 10.68 -17.95 9.74
CA ARG A 127 11.52 -19.16 9.86
C ARG A 127 12.26 -19.23 11.19
N VAL A 128 12.83 -18.11 11.67
CA VAL A 128 13.47 -18.05 13.00
C VAL A 128 12.48 -18.35 14.12
N LEU A 129 11.22 -17.90 14.00
CA LEU A 129 10.20 -18.10 15.03
C LEU A 129 9.55 -19.48 14.97
N THR A 130 9.30 -20.03 13.78
CA THR A 130 8.54 -21.28 13.58
C THR A 130 9.42 -22.49 13.34
N GLN A 131 10.70 -22.28 13.01
CA GLN A 131 11.65 -23.31 12.56
C GLN A 131 11.16 -24.10 11.35
N ARG A 132 10.33 -23.48 10.49
CA ARG A 132 9.71 -24.09 9.31
C ARG A 132 9.74 -23.14 8.13
N SER A 133 9.85 -23.69 6.92
CA SER A 133 9.56 -22.96 5.69
C SER A 133 8.11 -22.47 5.68
N VAL A 134 7.90 -21.33 5.04
CA VAL A 134 6.60 -20.68 4.98
C VAL A 134 6.27 -20.46 3.52
N PRO A 135 5.20 -21.07 3.00
CA PRO A 135 4.77 -20.78 1.64
C PRO A 135 4.46 -19.30 1.46
N ASP A 136 4.47 -18.82 0.22
CA ASP A 136 4.17 -17.43 -0.09
C ASP A 136 2.72 -17.02 0.31
N GLY A 137 1.76 -17.95 0.18
CA GLY A 137 0.33 -17.72 0.42
C GLY A 137 -0.02 -17.13 1.81
N PRO A 138 0.43 -17.75 2.93
CA PRO A 138 0.25 -17.19 4.27
C PRO A 138 0.75 -15.76 4.44
N VAL A 139 1.94 -15.43 3.91
CA VAL A 139 2.54 -14.09 4.04
C VAL A 139 1.74 -13.06 3.24
N GLN A 140 1.30 -13.44 2.04
CA GLN A 140 0.43 -12.62 1.19
C GLN A 140 -0.92 -12.34 1.86
N MET A 141 -1.58 -13.37 2.36
CA MET A 141 -2.86 -13.24 3.04
C MET A 141 -2.73 -12.40 4.33
N ALA A 142 -1.70 -12.62 5.13
CA ALA A 142 -1.43 -11.82 6.33
C ALA A 142 -1.20 -10.34 5.98
N SER A 143 -0.45 -10.06 4.91
CA SER A 143 -0.20 -8.71 4.42
C SER A 143 -1.49 -8.04 3.92
N ALA A 144 -2.31 -8.74 3.15
CA ALA A 144 -3.61 -8.26 2.68
C ALA A 144 -4.58 -7.96 3.84
N SER A 145 -4.62 -8.83 4.83
CA SER A 145 -5.40 -8.66 6.06
C SER A 145 -4.92 -7.44 6.86
N LEU A 146 -3.61 -7.30 7.07
CA LEU A 146 -3.03 -6.15 7.76
C LEU A 146 -3.36 -4.83 7.04
N ALA A 147 -3.20 -4.79 5.71
CA ALA A 147 -3.58 -3.64 4.91
C ALA A 147 -5.06 -3.28 5.09
N THR A 148 -5.94 -4.28 5.12
CA THR A 148 -7.39 -4.09 5.29
C THR A 148 -7.74 -3.54 6.67
N VAL A 149 -7.12 -4.06 7.72
CA VAL A 149 -7.31 -3.55 9.09
C VAL A 149 -6.81 -2.11 9.20
N CYS A 150 -5.63 -1.81 8.66
CA CYS A 150 -5.10 -0.45 8.65
C CYS A 150 -5.97 0.52 7.83
N PHE A 151 -6.50 0.09 6.68
CA PHE A 151 -7.45 0.86 5.90
C PHE A 151 -8.71 1.19 6.70
N TRP A 152 -9.32 0.20 7.36
CA TRP A 152 -10.47 0.40 8.24
C TRP A 152 -10.16 1.41 9.36
N LEU A 153 -9.00 1.28 10.03
CA LEU A 153 -8.57 2.21 11.08
C LEU A 153 -8.47 3.64 10.57
N ILE A 154 -7.92 3.85 9.38
CA ILE A 154 -7.79 5.18 8.76
C ILE A 154 -9.17 5.78 8.47
N VAL A 155 -10.06 5.03 7.81
CA VAL A 155 -11.40 5.51 7.43
C VAL A 155 -12.24 5.79 8.69
N GLU A 156 -12.19 4.93 9.69
CA GLU A 156 -12.96 5.11 10.92
C GLU A 156 -12.48 6.30 11.74
N ARG A 157 -11.15 6.52 11.82
CA ARG A 157 -10.58 7.72 12.45
C ARG A 157 -11.00 9.00 11.73
N PHE A 158 -10.98 8.97 10.40
CA PHE A 158 -11.41 10.09 9.58
C PHE A 158 -12.90 10.41 9.80
N ARG A 159 -13.76 9.38 9.74
CA ARG A 159 -15.21 9.51 9.98
C ARG A 159 -15.51 10.12 11.35
N ARG A 160 -14.86 9.61 12.41
CA ARG A 160 -15.04 10.11 13.78
C ARG A 160 -14.56 11.54 13.95
N LYS A 161 -13.38 11.88 13.40
CA LYS A 161 -12.78 13.20 13.54
C LYS A 161 -13.61 14.29 12.86
N HIS A 162 -14.09 14.04 11.66
CA HIS A 162 -14.82 15.05 10.88
C HIS A 162 -16.31 15.08 11.18
N ALA A 163 -16.77 14.32 12.20
CA ALA A 163 -18.17 14.16 12.57
C ALA A 163 -19.09 13.97 11.34
N LEU A 164 -18.56 13.29 10.31
CA LEU A 164 -19.30 13.09 9.08
C LEU A 164 -20.58 12.36 9.46
N ARG A 165 -21.73 12.83 8.96
CA ARG A 165 -23.02 12.13 9.10
C ARG A 165 -23.07 10.82 8.30
N VAL A 166 -21.90 10.26 8.00
CA VAL A 166 -21.68 8.98 7.33
C VAL A 166 -21.90 7.88 8.37
N GLN A 167 -22.82 6.99 8.04
CA GLN A 167 -23.23 5.88 8.89
C GLN A 167 -22.11 4.82 8.93
N ALA A 168 -21.96 4.11 10.06
CA ALA A 168 -20.86 3.17 10.26
C ALA A 168 -20.83 2.02 9.21
N TRP A 169 -21.99 1.66 8.65
CA TRP A 169 -22.06 0.65 7.59
C TRP A 169 -21.39 1.10 6.29
N VAL A 170 -21.26 2.41 6.03
CA VAL A 170 -20.55 2.90 4.84
C VAL A 170 -19.07 2.62 4.98
N THR A 171 -18.47 2.90 6.14
CA THR A 171 -17.07 2.55 6.44
C THR A 171 -16.85 1.04 6.37
N LEU A 172 -17.85 0.26 6.80
CA LEU A 172 -17.84 -1.18 6.65
C LEU A 172 -17.84 -1.63 5.19
N LEU A 173 -18.74 -1.10 4.34
CA LEU A 173 -18.78 -1.44 2.92
C LEU A 173 -17.49 -1.05 2.20
N LEU A 174 -16.90 0.09 2.53
CA LEU A 174 -15.59 0.49 2.00
C LEU A 174 -14.50 -0.51 2.41
N THR A 175 -14.53 -0.97 3.67
CA THR A 175 -13.56 -1.94 4.18
C THR A 175 -13.72 -3.30 3.51
N ILE A 176 -14.96 -3.77 3.34
CA ILE A 176 -15.27 -5.00 2.59
C ILE A 176 -14.81 -4.84 1.14
N GLY A 177 -15.20 -3.74 0.48
CA GLY A 177 -14.79 -3.46 -0.90
C GLY A 177 -13.27 -3.39 -1.08
N PHE A 178 -12.53 -2.91 -0.08
CA PHE A 178 -11.06 -2.93 -0.10
C PHE A 178 -10.51 -4.34 0.13
N GLY A 179 -10.99 -5.05 1.17
CA GLY A 179 -10.43 -6.33 1.61
C GLY A 179 -10.83 -7.54 0.77
N VAL A 180 -11.98 -7.48 0.08
CA VAL A 180 -12.48 -8.54 -0.82
C VAL A 180 -12.86 -7.99 -2.21
N GLY A 181 -12.36 -6.81 -2.57
CA GLY A 181 -12.51 -6.28 -3.93
C GLY A 181 -11.73 -7.10 -4.95
N GLY A 182 -12.11 -6.99 -6.23
CA GLY A 182 -11.52 -7.77 -7.32
C GLY A 182 -9.98 -7.70 -7.37
N SER A 183 -9.39 -6.52 -7.16
CA SER A 183 -7.93 -6.36 -7.12
C SER A 183 -7.28 -7.10 -5.95
N MET A 184 -7.86 -6.98 -4.75
CA MET A 184 -7.33 -7.67 -3.56
C MET A 184 -7.44 -9.19 -3.72
N LEU A 185 -8.61 -9.68 -4.15
CA LEU A 185 -8.84 -11.11 -4.37
C LEU A 185 -7.95 -11.68 -5.46
N TYR A 186 -7.71 -10.93 -6.54
CA TYR A 186 -6.75 -11.33 -7.58
C TYR A 186 -5.34 -11.52 -7.02
N LEU A 187 -4.86 -10.56 -6.23
CA LEU A 187 -3.51 -10.59 -5.68
C LEU A 187 -3.33 -11.79 -4.73
N VAL A 188 -4.28 -12.02 -3.82
CA VAL A 188 -4.17 -13.13 -2.86
C VAL A 188 -4.42 -14.50 -3.49
N ALA A 189 -5.19 -14.58 -4.58
CA ALA A 189 -5.48 -15.85 -5.26
C ALA A 189 -4.30 -16.42 -6.04
N ARG A 190 -3.25 -15.62 -6.29
CA ARG A 190 -2.07 -16.04 -7.05
C ARG A 190 -0.82 -15.79 -6.23
N PRO A 191 -0.40 -16.75 -5.39
CA PRO A 191 0.83 -16.62 -4.63
C PRO A 191 2.03 -16.66 -5.58
N ALA A 192 2.42 -15.48 -6.06
CA ALA A 192 3.55 -15.25 -6.95
C ALA A 192 4.42 -14.13 -6.40
N ILE A 193 5.73 -14.17 -6.70
CA ILE A 193 6.72 -13.23 -6.17
C ILE A 193 6.33 -11.76 -6.31
N TYR A 194 5.83 -11.36 -7.47
CA TYR A 194 5.51 -9.97 -7.74
C TYR A 194 4.26 -9.49 -6.98
N HIS A 195 3.31 -10.39 -6.72
CA HIS A 195 2.14 -10.10 -5.88
C HIS A 195 2.51 -9.97 -4.41
N GLU A 196 3.39 -10.84 -3.91
CA GLU A 196 3.85 -10.75 -2.52
C GLU A 196 4.58 -9.44 -2.24
N ALA A 197 5.49 -9.05 -3.14
CA ALA A 197 6.18 -7.78 -3.05
C ALA A 197 5.19 -6.60 -2.95
N VAL A 198 4.10 -6.64 -3.74
CA VAL A 198 3.05 -5.61 -3.72
C VAL A 198 2.27 -5.65 -2.41
N LEU A 199 1.83 -6.82 -1.96
CA LEU A 199 1.00 -6.96 -0.77
C LEU A 199 1.77 -6.56 0.50
N VAL A 200 3.03 -6.98 0.64
CA VAL A 200 3.90 -6.60 1.76
C VAL A 200 4.16 -5.09 1.77
N ALA A 201 4.47 -4.50 0.61
CA ALA A 201 4.65 -3.05 0.48
C ALA A 201 3.37 -2.28 0.81
N MET A 202 2.21 -2.77 0.34
CA MET A 202 0.90 -2.22 0.63
C MET A 202 0.58 -2.28 2.12
N ALA A 203 0.80 -3.42 2.78
CA ALA A 203 0.58 -3.58 4.22
C ALA A 203 1.43 -2.59 5.02
N CYS A 204 2.72 -2.47 4.71
CA CYS A 204 3.62 -1.52 5.34
C CYS A 204 3.16 -0.07 5.11
N THR A 205 2.72 0.28 3.89
CA THR A 205 2.25 1.62 3.54
C THR A 205 0.98 1.99 4.29
N PHE A 206 -0.02 1.11 4.33
CA PHE A 206 -1.25 1.35 5.08
C PHE A 206 -1.00 1.39 6.59
N ALA A 207 -0.08 0.58 7.11
CA ALA A 207 0.34 0.67 8.51
C ALA A 207 1.06 2.01 8.81
N ALA A 208 1.89 2.50 7.90
CA ALA A 208 2.54 3.82 8.01
C ALA A 208 1.51 4.96 7.99
N LEU A 209 0.52 4.89 7.10
CA LEU A 209 -0.62 5.83 7.06
C LEU A 209 -1.49 5.73 8.31
N ALA A 210 -1.71 4.53 8.84
CA ALA A 210 -2.43 4.33 10.08
C ALA A 210 -1.66 4.97 11.26
N ALA A 211 -0.34 4.83 11.31
CA ALA A 211 0.48 5.53 12.30
C ALA A 211 0.41 7.06 12.14
N LEU A 212 0.42 7.57 10.91
CA LEU A 212 0.33 9.02 10.67
C LEU A 212 -1.09 9.58 10.95
N SER A 213 -2.14 8.81 10.65
CA SER A 213 -3.53 9.23 10.85
C SER A 213 -3.94 9.38 12.32
N SER A 214 -3.29 8.67 13.26
CA SER A 214 -3.56 8.88 14.69
C SER A 214 -3.25 10.32 15.11
N ALA A 215 -2.21 10.90 14.51
CA ALA A 215 -1.83 12.27 14.75
C ALA A 215 -2.91 13.26 14.28
N TRP A 216 -3.58 12.97 13.16
CA TRP A 216 -4.74 13.75 12.78
C TRP A 216 -5.88 13.64 13.79
N SER A 217 -6.19 12.46 14.30
CA SER A 217 -7.27 12.28 15.29
C SER A 217 -6.99 12.98 16.62
N GLU A 218 -5.75 12.94 17.10
CA GLU A 218 -5.35 13.47 18.41
C GLU A 218 -4.92 14.94 18.36
N GLY A 219 -4.73 15.50 17.17
CA GLY A 219 -4.27 16.88 16.99
C GLY A 219 -2.81 17.11 17.37
N VAL A 220 -2.06 16.04 17.65
CA VAL A 220 -0.64 16.07 18.03
C VAL A 220 0.14 15.05 17.21
N LEU A 221 1.25 15.47 16.61
CA LEU A 221 2.14 14.59 15.88
C LEU A 221 3.12 13.94 16.85
N GLY A 222 2.84 12.71 17.25
CA GLY A 222 3.71 11.94 18.15
C GLY A 222 5.03 11.55 17.49
N ALA A 223 6.15 11.70 18.20
CA ALA A 223 7.49 11.32 17.69
C ALA A 223 7.54 9.85 17.28
N ARG A 224 6.96 8.99 18.13
CA ARG A 224 6.93 7.53 17.95
C ARG A 224 6.13 7.16 16.71
N ALA A 225 4.97 7.79 16.50
CA ALA A 225 4.12 7.52 15.33
C ALA A 225 4.85 7.88 14.02
N VAL A 226 5.58 8.99 14.02
CA VAL A 226 6.36 9.44 12.87
C VAL A 226 7.59 8.55 12.60
N LEU A 227 8.27 8.12 13.67
CA LEU A 227 9.37 7.16 13.57
C LEU A 227 8.88 5.82 12.99
N VAL A 228 7.78 5.29 13.52
CA VAL A 228 7.14 4.06 13.02
C VAL A 228 6.71 4.22 11.56
N CYS A 229 6.14 5.37 11.20
CA CYS A 229 5.80 5.71 9.82
C CYS A 229 7.03 5.66 8.90
N GLY A 230 8.16 6.25 9.32
CA GLY A 230 9.42 6.24 8.57
C GLY A 230 10.00 4.83 8.38
N VAL A 231 9.97 4.00 9.44
CA VAL A 231 10.39 2.59 9.35
C VAL A 231 9.51 1.83 8.38
N LEU A 232 8.19 1.90 8.54
CA LEU A 232 7.24 1.13 7.73
C LEU A 232 7.27 1.54 6.26
N VAL A 233 7.35 2.83 5.94
CA VAL A 233 7.46 3.27 4.54
C VAL A 233 8.82 2.91 3.94
N GLY A 234 9.89 2.90 4.75
CA GLY A 234 11.19 2.36 4.35
C GLY A 234 11.10 0.87 4.00
N CYS A 235 10.42 0.07 4.84
CA CYS A 235 10.14 -1.34 4.54
C CYS A 235 9.30 -1.51 3.27
N ALA A 236 8.34 -0.61 3.00
CA ALA A 236 7.57 -0.63 1.76
C ALA A 236 8.44 -0.40 0.53
N ILE A 237 9.38 0.56 0.58
CA ILE A 237 10.39 0.79 -0.48
C ILE A 237 11.30 -0.44 -0.63
N ALA A 238 11.70 -1.04 0.48
CA ALA A 238 12.52 -2.25 0.51
C ALA A 238 11.78 -3.50 0.02
N ALA A 239 10.45 -3.49 -0.06
CA ALA A 239 9.68 -4.51 -0.75
C ALA A 239 9.50 -4.16 -2.24
N ARG A 240 9.20 -2.90 -2.55
CA ARG A 240 9.10 -2.38 -3.92
C ARG A 240 9.51 -0.90 -3.99
N VAL A 241 10.57 -0.61 -4.76
CA VAL A 241 11.12 0.76 -4.91
C VAL A 241 10.09 1.79 -5.40
N THR A 242 9.07 1.34 -6.15
CA THR A 242 7.97 2.18 -6.63
C THR A 242 7.16 2.86 -5.52
N TYR A 243 7.28 2.40 -4.26
CA TYR A 243 6.62 3.01 -3.11
C TYR A 243 7.32 4.27 -2.56
N LEU A 244 8.46 4.68 -3.16
CA LEU A 244 9.16 5.91 -2.81
C LEU A 244 8.25 7.15 -2.85
N ALA A 245 7.32 7.21 -3.81
CA ALA A 245 6.37 8.32 -3.93
C ALA A 245 5.50 8.49 -2.67
N TYR A 246 5.13 7.39 -1.99
CA TYR A 246 4.38 7.45 -0.74
C TYR A 246 5.21 7.99 0.41
N ALA A 247 6.51 7.68 0.46
CA ALA A 247 7.42 8.26 1.47
C ALA A 247 7.53 9.77 1.31
N VAL A 248 7.66 10.25 0.07
CA VAL A 248 7.67 11.68 -0.23
C VAL A 248 6.36 12.34 0.22
N ALA A 249 5.21 11.76 -0.15
CA ALA A 249 3.89 12.29 0.25
C ALA A 249 3.72 12.33 1.78
N MET A 250 4.13 11.28 2.49
CA MET A 250 4.07 11.25 3.96
C MET A 250 5.03 12.26 4.62
N GLY A 251 6.24 12.42 4.07
CA GLY A 251 7.19 13.44 4.52
C GLY A 251 6.64 14.86 4.34
N VAL A 252 5.99 15.12 3.20
CA VAL A 252 5.27 16.39 2.96
C VAL A 252 4.15 16.58 3.97
N CYS A 253 3.36 15.55 4.29
CA CYS A 253 2.31 15.63 5.32
C CYS A 253 2.87 15.98 6.71
N VAL A 254 4.06 15.48 7.08
CA VAL A 254 4.74 15.82 8.33
C VAL A 254 5.12 17.30 8.37
N LEU A 255 5.66 17.86 7.28
CA LEU A 255 6.04 19.27 7.18
C LEU A 255 4.83 20.20 7.06
N ALA A 256 3.80 19.79 6.31
CA ALA A 256 2.55 20.53 6.13
C ALA A 256 1.86 20.82 7.47
N TRP A 257 2.09 19.99 8.48
CA TRP A 257 1.62 20.23 9.84
C TRP A 257 2.06 21.60 10.39
N ALA A 258 3.34 21.97 10.24
CA ALA A 258 3.82 23.29 10.65
C ALA A 258 3.30 24.40 9.74
N ALA A 259 3.25 24.16 8.42
CA ALA A 259 2.72 25.12 7.46
C ALA A 259 1.25 25.49 7.74
N LEU A 260 0.48 24.57 8.33
CA LEU A 260 -0.91 24.80 8.77
C LEU A 260 -1.03 25.47 10.16
N GLY A 261 0.07 25.93 10.74
CA GLY A 261 0.08 26.57 12.07
C GLY A 261 -0.22 25.60 13.23
N ARG A 262 -0.15 24.28 12.99
CA ARG A 262 -0.47 23.26 13.99
C ARG A 262 0.76 22.84 14.82
N ALA A 263 1.95 23.33 14.49
CA ALA A 263 3.19 23.18 15.24
C ALA A 263 4.19 24.27 14.85
N CYS A 264 5.17 24.56 15.71
CA CYS A 264 6.31 25.40 15.31
C CYS A 264 7.27 24.62 14.37
N TRP A 265 7.98 25.35 13.51
CA TRP A 265 8.92 24.76 12.54
C TRP A 265 10.01 23.90 13.21
N ARG A 266 10.50 24.29 14.39
CA ARG A 266 11.48 23.49 15.14
C ARG A 266 10.95 22.09 15.46
N THR A 267 9.71 21.99 15.92
CA THR A 267 9.07 20.70 16.21
C THR A 267 8.83 19.91 14.92
N ALA A 268 8.33 20.55 13.86
CA ALA A 268 8.09 19.85 12.59
C ALA A 268 9.37 19.33 11.95
N LEU A 269 10.47 20.08 11.97
CA LEU A 269 11.77 19.60 11.50
C LEU A 269 12.30 18.45 12.37
N GLY A 270 12.12 18.50 13.69
CA GLY A 270 12.43 17.36 14.56
C GLY A 270 11.59 16.12 14.26
N ARG A 271 10.30 16.29 13.90
CA ARG A 271 9.44 15.18 13.44
C ARG A 271 9.86 14.67 12.08
N PHE A 272 10.17 15.55 11.15
CA PHE A 272 10.66 15.17 9.83
C PHE A 272 12.00 14.43 9.92
N ALA A 273 12.91 14.85 10.79
CA ALA A 273 14.14 14.11 11.06
C ALA A 273 13.85 12.72 11.63
N ALA A 274 12.90 12.59 12.57
CA ALA A 274 12.49 11.29 13.11
C ALA A 274 11.83 10.37 12.04
N PHE A 275 11.15 10.96 11.05
CA PHE A 275 10.63 10.23 9.88
C PHE A 275 11.74 9.80 8.93
N ALA A 276 12.62 10.74 8.58
CA ALA A 276 13.64 10.57 7.54
C ALA A 276 14.80 9.69 8.00
N ALA A 277 15.16 9.70 9.28
CA ALA A 277 16.27 8.92 9.81
C ALA A 277 16.17 7.41 9.50
N PRO A 278 15.09 6.69 9.88
CA PRO A 278 14.95 5.27 9.54
C PRO A 278 14.85 5.04 8.03
N LEU A 279 14.22 5.96 7.29
CA LEU A 279 14.10 5.87 5.84
C LEU A 279 15.48 5.90 5.16
N ILE A 280 16.35 6.84 5.55
CA ILE A 280 17.71 6.97 5.04
C ILE A 280 18.52 5.71 5.36
N VAL A 281 18.38 5.18 6.58
CA VAL A 281 19.06 3.93 6.97
C VAL A 281 18.61 2.77 6.09
N ILE A 282 17.30 2.56 5.91
CA ILE A 282 16.78 1.45 5.10
C ILE A 282 17.17 1.60 3.63
N VAL A 283 17.07 2.81 3.06
CA VAL A 283 17.51 3.06 1.68
C VAL A 283 19.02 2.84 1.54
N GLY A 284 19.83 3.28 2.51
CA GLY A 284 21.27 3.01 2.53
C GLY A 284 21.58 1.51 2.56
N LEU A 285 20.85 0.73 3.37
CA LEU A 285 20.96 -0.72 3.41
C LEU A 285 20.57 -1.36 2.07
N LEU A 286 19.56 -0.85 1.38
CA LEU A 286 19.19 -1.32 0.04
C LEU A 286 20.27 -1.05 -1.00
N LEU A 287 20.89 0.14 -0.96
CA LEU A 287 22.00 0.49 -1.86
C LEU A 287 23.22 -0.42 -1.59
N LEU A 288 23.55 -0.67 -0.32
CA LEU A 288 24.61 -1.61 0.06
C LEU A 288 24.29 -3.05 -0.36
N TYR A 289 23.03 -3.46 -0.23
CA TYR A 289 22.55 -4.77 -0.69
C TYR A 289 22.70 -4.93 -2.21
N ASN A 290 22.40 -3.89 -2.99
CA ASN A 290 22.63 -3.90 -4.44
C ASN A 290 24.13 -3.97 -4.78
N TRP A 291 24.95 -3.18 -4.09
CA TRP A 291 26.40 -3.23 -4.28
C TRP A 291 26.99 -4.60 -3.96
N ALA A 292 26.55 -5.24 -2.87
CA ALA A 292 27.01 -6.57 -2.50
C ALA A 292 26.60 -7.66 -3.51
N ARG A 293 25.47 -7.50 -4.19
CA ARG A 293 24.99 -8.46 -5.21
C ARG A 293 25.62 -8.25 -6.58
N PHE A 294 25.72 -6.99 -7.02
CA PHE A 294 25.98 -6.66 -8.43
C PHE A 294 27.22 -5.76 -8.63
N GLY A 295 27.88 -5.32 -7.56
CA GLY A 295 29.00 -4.39 -7.62
C GLY A 295 28.61 -2.94 -7.91
N SER A 296 27.31 -2.63 -8.02
CA SER A 296 26.76 -1.29 -8.26
C SER A 296 25.60 -1.01 -7.31
N ILE A 297 25.58 0.18 -6.70
CA ILE A 297 24.50 0.60 -5.79
C ILE A 297 23.16 0.83 -6.52
N PHE A 298 23.21 1.12 -7.83
CA PHE A 298 22.04 1.43 -8.65
C PHE A 298 21.53 0.23 -9.47
N GLU A 299 22.27 -0.88 -9.47
CA GLU A 299 21.83 -2.10 -10.15
C GLU A 299 20.91 -2.91 -9.23
N THR A 300 19.64 -3.04 -9.60
CA THR A 300 18.65 -3.76 -8.79
C THR A 300 18.56 -5.25 -9.15
N GLY A 301 19.15 -5.65 -10.27
CA GLY A 301 19.05 -6.99 -10.87
C GLY A 301 18.23 -7.00 -12.17
N LEU A 302 17.54 -5.91 -12.50
CA LEU A 302 16.70 -5.79 -13.71
C LEU A 302 17.51 -5.99 -15.00
N SER A 303 18.76 -5.50 -15.05
CA SER A 303 19.63 -5.64 -16.23
C SER A 303 20.02 -7.10 -16.51
N TYR A 304 19.83 -7.98 -15.52
CA TYR A 304 20.20 -9.40 -15.56
C TYR A 304 18.96 -10.31 -15.56
N GLN A 305 17.76 -9.77 -15.74
CA GLN A 305 16.52 -10.55 -15.71
C GLN A 305 16.46 -11.50 -16.92
N LEU A 306 16.10 -12.76 -16.67
CA LEU A 306 15.99 -13.78 -17.71
C LEU A 306 14.67 -13.74 -18.47
N ALA A 307 13.67 -13.07 -17.91
CA ALA A 307 12.35 -12.90 -18.51
C ALA A 307 12.24 -11.53 -19.21
N GLY A 308 11.79 -11.55 -20.46
CA GLY A 308 11.53 -10.35 -21.27
C GLY A 308 12.69 -9.97 -22.21
N PRO A 309 12.53 -8.89 -23.01
CA PRO A 309 13.59 -8.42 -23.89
C PRO A 309 14.80 -7.98 -23.07
N SER A 310 16.00 -8.37 -23.53
CA SER A 310 17.26 -8.09 -22.85
C SER A 310 17.44 -6.58 -22.60
N LEU A 311 17.51 -6.20 -21.31
CA LEU A 311 17.68 -4.82 -20.86
C LEU A 311 19.17 -4.41 -20.72
N SER A 312 20.10 -5.32 -21.05
CA SER A 312 21.54 -5.13 -20.88
C SER A 312 22.15 -4.06 -21.81
N GLY A 313 21.38 -3.55 -22.77
CA GLY A 313 21.76 -2.51 -23.75
C GLY A 313 21.57 -1.05 -23.30
N GLY A 314 21.28 -0.78 -22.02
CA GLY A 314 21.36 0.57 -21.44
C GLY A 314 20.15 1.50 -21.66
N VAL A 315 19.17 1.11 -22.48
CA VAL A 315 17.88 1.82 -22.57
C VAL A 315 16.79 0.90 -22.08
N ASN A 316 16.36 1.09 -20.83
CA ASN A 316 15.17 0.44 -20.33
C ASN A 316 13.93 1.24 -20.79
N PRO A 317 13.15 0.74 -21.76
CA PRO A 317 11.94 1.41 -22.24
C PRO A 317 10.87 1.65 -21.15
N MET A 318 10.91 0.92 -20.02
CA MET A 318 10.00 1.13 -18.87
C MET A 318 10.40 2.29 -17.98
N THR A 319 11.70 2.60 -17.91
CA THR A 319 12.24 3.62 -16.99
C THR A 319 12.87 4.80 -17.71
N CYS A 320 12.83 4.83 -19.05
CA CYS A 320 13.30 5.98 -19.80
C CYS A 320 12.41 7.21 -19.49
N GLY A 321 13.06 8.31 -19.11
CA GLY A 321 12.36 9.56 -18.79
C GLY A 321 11.47 10.06 -19.93
N GLY A 322 11.79 9.70 -21.17
CA GLY A 322 10.98 10.00 -22.36
C GLY A 322 9.57 9.42 -22.32
N ASN A 323 9.35 8.29 -21.65
CA ASN A 323 8.03 7.66 -21.54
C ASN A 323 7.23 8.13 -20.31
N LEU A 324 7.81 8.94 -19.41
CA LEU A 324 7.11 9.42 -18.21
C LEU A 324 5.85 10.20 -18.57
N GLY A 325 5.90 11.08 -19.57
CA GLY A 325 4.73 11.81 -20.05
C GLY A 325 3.62 10.87 -20.52
N SER A 326 3.97 9.88 -21.32
CA SER A 326 3.04 8.84 -21.81
C SER A 326 2.44 8.03 -20.67
N PHE A 327 3.24 7.64 -19.66
CA PHE A 327 2.73 6.95 -18.47
C PHE A 327 1.82 7.85 -17.63
N PHE A 328 2.20 9.10 -17.34
CA PHE A 328 1.35 10.02 -16.58
C PHE A 328 0.00 10.23 -17.27
N GLN A 329 -0.02 10.41 -18.58
CA GLN A 329 -1.26 10.55 -19.33
C GLN A 329 -2.04 9.23 -19.36
N LEU A 330 -1.36 8.09 -19.55
CA LEU A 330 -1.98 6.76 -19.49
C LEU A 330 -2.69 6.54 -18.15
N TYR A 331 -2.06 6.91 -17.03
CA TYR A 331 -2.60 6.65 -15.70
C TYR A 331 -3.59 7.72 -15.20
N LEU A 332 -3.49 8.98 -15.66
CA LEU A 332 -4.33 10.09 -15.17
C LEU A 332 -5.47 10.48 -16.12
N ALA A 333 -5.28 10.33 -17.43
CA ALA A 333 -6.21 10.86 -18.44
C ALA A 333 -6.92 9.77 -19.26
N SER A 334 -6.54 8.49 -19.09
CA SER A 334 -7.17 7.41 -19.85
C SER A 334 -8.54 7.05 -19.31
N PHE A 335 -9.53 7.16 -20.18
CA PHE A 335 -10.87 6.65 -19.90
C PHE A 335 -10.91 5.13 -20.03
N PRO A 336 -11.61 4.42 -19.12
CA PRO A 336 -11.82 2.98 -19.27
C PRO A 336 -12.56 2.72 -20.58
N ARG A 337 -12.05 1.79 -21.39
CA ARG A 337 -12.82 1.29 -22.53
C ARG A 337 -14.01 0.53 -21.98
N LEU A 338 -15.15 0.70 -22.63
CA LEU A 338 -16.34 -0.10 -22.39
C LEU A 338 -16.50 -1.05 -23.57
N GLN A 339 -16.72 -2.33 -23.29
CA GLN A 339 -17.00 -3.31 -24.34
C GLN A 339 -18.19 -4.19 -23.93
N LEU A 340 -18.87 -4.71 -24.94
CA LEU A 340 -20.12 -5.46 -24.74
C LEU A 340 -19.89 -6.90 -24.26
N HIS A 341 -18.66 -7.39 -24.34
CA HIS A 341 -18.26 -8.72 -23.89
C HIS A 341 -17.42 -8.64 -22.62
N TYR A 342 -17.52 -9.67 -21.77
CA TYR A 342 -16.67 -9.75 -20.58
C TYR A 342 -15.18 -9.86 -20.98
N PRO A 343 -14.26 -9.15 -20.30
CA PRO A 343 -14.50 -8.17 -19.23
C PRO A 343 -15.06 -6.84 -19.79
N TRP A 344 -16.24 -6.40 -19.34
CA TRP A 344 -16.95 -5.22 -19.87
C TRP A 344 -16.15 -3.92 -19.81
N VAL A 345 -15.13 -3.90 -18.94
CA VAL A 345 -14.04 -2.92 -18.96
C VAL A 345 -12.76 -3.72 -19.20
N PRO A 346 -12.24 -3.81 -20.44
CA PRO A 346 -11.02 -4.54 -20.70
C PRO A 346 -9.84 -3.89 -20.00
N PHE A 347 -8.93 -4.74 -19.54
CA PHE A 347 -7.60 -4.37 -19.12
C PHE A 347 -6.93 -3.56 -20.25
N ALA A 348 -6.43 -2.38 -19.92
CA ALA A 348 -5.70 -1.53 -20.86
C ALA A 348 -4.41 -2.23 -21.31
N SER A 349 -4.45 -2.92 -22.45
CA SER A 349 -3.30 -3.62 -23.05
C SER A 349 -2.46 -2.64 -23.88
N GLY A 350 -1.68 -1.81 -23.18
CA GLY A 350 -0.70 -0.91 -23.80
C GLY A 350 -1.23 -0.04 -24.97
N PRO A 351 -0.34 0.57 -25.76
CA PRO A 351 -0.72 1.33 -26.95
C PRO A 351 -1.18 0.36 -28.07
N SER A 352 -2.45 -0.05 -28.02
CA SER A 352 -3.15 -0.65 -29.16
C SER A 352 -3.42 0.43 -30.22
N PRO A 353 -3.36 0.12 -31.54
CA PRO A 353 -3.60 1.07 -32.64
C PRO A 353 -4.94 1.82 -32.60
N VAL A 354 -5.85 1.42 -31.72
CA VAL A 354 -7.23 1.92 -31.63
C VAL A 354 -7.42 2.87 -30.42
N TRP A 355 -6.35 3.30 -29.76
CA TRP A 355 -6.44 4.25 -28.63
C TRP A 355 -6.92 5.62 -29.10
N PRO A 356 -7.67 6.38 -28.26
CA PRO A 356 -8.10 7.72 -28.62
C PRO A 356 -6.89 8.66 -28.79
N VAL A 357 -6.40 8.71 -30.04
CA VAL A 357 -5.81 9.79 -30.87
C VAL A 357 -5.18 11.01 -30.18
N TRP A 358 -4.46 10.85 -29.07
CA TRP A 358 -3.63 11.94 -28.52
C TRP A 358 -2.13 11.64 -28.52
N PHE A 359 -1.71 10.38 -28.69
CA PHE A 359 -0.29 10.02 -28.87
C PHE A 359 -0.15 8.84 -29.84
N PRO A 360 0.45 9.04 -31.01
CA PRO A 360 0.70 7.95 -31.94
C PRO A 360 1.88 7.07 -31.47
N ARG A 361 1.80 5.77 -31.80
CA ARG A 361 2.76 4.71 -31.41
C ARG A 361 4.23 5.07 -31.64
N GLU A 362 4.49 5.89 -32.64
CA GLU A 362 5.80 6.40 -33.04
C GLU A 362 6.56 7.25 -31.99
N TRP A 363 5.90 7.67 -30.89
CA TRP A 363 6.52 8.49 -29.84
C TRP A 363 7.06 7.66 -28.67
N MET A 364 6.71 6.36 -28.63
CA MET A 364 7.27 5.42 -27.67
C MET A 364 8.56 4.83 -28.24
N VAL A 365 9.60 4.73 -27.40
CA VAL A 365 10.85 4.04 -27.79
C VAL A 365 10.49 2.64 -28.32
N PRO A 366 11.06 2.16 -29.44
CA PRO A 366 10.61 0.94 -30.14
C PRO A 366 10.44 -0.31 -29.24
N ALA A 367 11.27 -0.45 -28.20
CA ALA A 367 11.22 -1.55 -27.24
C ALA A 367 10.05 -1.47 -26.23
N ALA A 368 9.33 -0.35 -26.15
CA ALA A 368 8.14 -0.18 -25.31
C ALA A 368 6.85 -0.72 -25.96
N GLY A 369 6.89 -1.03 -27.26
CA GLY A 369 5.76 -1.58 -28.01
C GLY A 369 5.48 -3.07 -27.75
N GLU A 370 6.46 -3.79 -27.19
CA GLU A 370 6.38 -5.22 -26.86
C GLU A 370 6.03 -5.49 -25.40
N ILE A 371 5.97 -4.42 -24.59
CA ILE A 371 5.69 -4.52 -23.17
C ILE A 371 4.18 -4.71 -23.01
N THR A 372 3.78 -5.91 -22.63
CA THR A 372 2.52 -6.14 -21.95
C THR A 372 2.55 -5.35 -20.64
N ILE A 373 2.07 -4.11 -20.69
CA ILE A 373 1.71 -3.37 -19.49
C ILE A 373 0.58 -4.19 -18.88
N GLU A 374 0.87 -5.02 -17.87
CA GLU A 374 -0.17 -5.51 -16.99
C GLU A 374 -0.78 -4.27 -16.36
N PRO A 375 -2.00 -3.88 -16.76
CA PRO A 375 -2.58 -2.69 -16.20
C PRO A 375 -2.77 -2.96 -14.70
N PRO A 376 -2.39 -2.03 -13.82
CA PRO A 376 -2.77 -2.16 -12.43
C PRO A 376 -4.28 -2.38 -12.41
N LEU A 377 -4.70 -3.50 -11.83
CA LEU A 377 -6.09 -3.86 -11.57
C LEU A 377 -6.85 -2.62 -11.10
N VAL A 378 -7.58 -1.97 -12.01
CA VAL A 378 -8.23 -0.68 -11.75
C VAL A 378 -7.30 0.22 -10.94
N SER A 379 -6.20 0.63 -11.58
CA SER A 379 -5.27 1.66 -11.14
C SER A 379 -5.77 2.42 -9.91
N PRO A 380 -5.18 2.24 -8.72
CA PRO A 380 -5.35 3.20 -7.63
C PRO A 380 -5.00 4.64 -8.08
N PHE A 381 -4.53 4.86 -9.32
CA PHE A 381 -4.37 6.14 -10.00
C PHE A 381 -5.57 6.68 -10.79
N LEU A 382 -6.59 5.90 -11.12
CA LEU A 382 -7.91 6.47 -11.45
C LEU A 382 -8.57 7.06 -10.19
N LEU A 383 -8.27 6.46 -9.04
CA LEU A 383 -8.59 7.00 -7.73
C LEU A 383 -7.48 7.92 -7.20
N ALA A 384 -6.27 8.03 -7.77
CA ALA A 384 -5.20 8.82 -7.14
C ALA A 384 -5.48 10.30 -7.20
N PRO A 385 -6.09 10.90 -8.24
CA PRO A 385 -6.58 12.26 -8.15
C PRO A 385 -7.57 12.39 -6.98
N VAL A 386 -8.50 11.46 -6.79
CA VAL A 386 -9.49 11.47 -5.69
C VAL A 386 -8.87 11.14 -4.32
N SER A 387 -7.82 10.34 -4.28
CA SER A 387 -7.14 9.87 -3.07
C SER A 387 -6.05 10.86 -2.66
N LEU A 388 -5.35 11.47 -3.60
CA LEU A 388 -4.49 12.63 -3.42
C LEU A 388 -5.33 13.85 -3.10
N LEU A 389 -6.44 14.10 -3.79
CA LEU A 389 -7.43 15.12 -3.40
C LEU A 389 -8.10 14.77 -2.08
N GLY A 390 -8.21 13.51 -1.67
CA GLY A 390 -8.76 13.08 -0.38
C GLY A 390 -7.76 13.18 0.76
N LEU A 391 -6.49 12.87 0.51
CA LEU A 391 -5.35 13.04 1.43
C LEU A 391 -4.97 14.51 1.56
N THR A 392 -5.11 15.28 0.48
CA THR A 392 -4.94 16.74 0.46
C THR A 392 -6.24 17.47 0.71
N ALA A 393 -7.43 16.86 0.74
CA ALA A 393 -8.70 17.56 1.02
C ALA A 393 -8.68 18.24 2.39
N PRO A 394 -8.15 17.62 3.46
CA PRO A 394 -7.91 18.33 4.71
C PRO A 394 -6.92 19.48 4.52
N LEU A 395 -5.86 19.32 3.72
CA LEU A 395 -4.87 20.37 3.45
C LEU A 395 -5.44 21.51 2.61
N ALA A 396 -6.26 21.23 1.60
CA ALA A 396 -6.92 22.16 0.68
C ALA A 396 -8.11 22.85 1.33
N PHE A 397 -8.87 22.14 2.18
CA PHE A 397 -9.91 22.72 3.02
C PHE A 397 -9.31 23.63 4.10
N LEU A 398 -8.20 23.21 4.73
CA LEU A 398 -7.50 24.05 5.72
C LEU A 398 -6.74 25.21 5.06
N TRP A 399 -6.18 25.03 3.87
CA TRP A 399 -5.62 26.12 3.06
C TRP A 399 -6.72 27.09 2.62
N GLY A 400 -7.87 26.61 2.13
CA GLY A 400 -8.99 27.47 1.74
C GLY A 400 -9.54 28.28 2.92
N VAL A 401 -9.64 27.68 4.11
CA VAL A 401 -10.04 28.38 5.34
C VAL A 401 -8.97 29.36 5.82
N SER A 402 -7.68 29.01 5.72
CA SER A 402 -6.56 29.88 6.08
C SER A 402 -6.43 31.07 5.12
N LEU A 403 -6.52 30.82 3.81
CA LEU A 403 -6.47 31.84 2.76
C LEU A 403 -7.69 32.76 2.87
N GLY A 404 -8.88 32.20 3.11
CA GLY A 404 -10.09 32.98 3.37
C GLY A 404 -9.98 33.86 4.61
N ARG A 405 -9.36 33.37 5.69
CA ARG A 405 -9.06 34.18 6.89
C ARG A 405 -8.02 35.27 6.62
N SER A 406 -6.96 34.96 5.90
CA SER A 406 -5.91 35.92 5.54
C SER A 406 -6.43 37.01 4.59
N LEU A 407 -7.30 36.65 3.64
CA LEU A 407 -7.98 37.60 2.75
C LEU A 407 -9.01 38.45 3.50
N LEU A 408 -9.78 37.88 4.43
CA LEU A 408 -10.67 38.64 5.31
C LEU A 408 -9.90 39.60 6.22
N LEU A 409 -8.80 39.17 6.83
CA LEU A 409 -7.95 40.02 7.66
C LEU A 409 -7.21 41.10 6.86
N ALA A 410 -6.86 40.82 5.60
CA ALA A 410 -6.28 41.81 4.68
C ALA A 410 -7.34 42.79 4.12
N ALA A 411 -8.62 42.40 4.09
CA ALA A 411 -9.73 43.26 3.65
C ALA A 411 -10.33 44.14 4.77
N ILE A 412 -10.10 43.82 6.04
CA ILE A 412 -10.60 44.60 7.18
C ILE A 412 -10.00 46.03 7.24
N PRO A 413 -8.71 46.29 6.92
CA PRO A 413 -8.19 47.65 6.83
C PRO A 413 -8.75 48.48 5.67
N THR A 414 -9.24 47.83 4.59
CA THR A 414 -9.78 48.52 3.41
C THR A 414 -11.27 48.90 3.54
N LEU A 415 -11.97 48.38 4.55
CA LEU A 415 -13.40 48.65 4.78
C LEU A 415 -13.68 49.55 6.00
N GLY A 416 -12.63 49.95 6.74
CA GLY A 416 -12.74 50.80 7.93
C GLY A 416 -12.37 52.28 7.71
N GLY A 417 -12.26 52.72 6.46
CA GLY A 417 -11.87 54.09 6.10
C GLY A 417 -12.74 54.65 4.98
N ALA A 418 -14.02 54.84 5.24
CA ALA A 418 -14.92 55.75 4.53
C ALA A 418 -16.07 56.14 5.45
#